data_AF-A0A1H8NE02-F1
#
_entry.id   AF-A0A1H8NE02-F1
#
_cell.length_a   1.000
_cell.length_b   1.000
_cell.length_c   1.000
_cell.angle_alpha   90.00
_cell.angle_beta   90.00
_cell.angle_gamma   90.00
#
_symmetry.space_group_name_H-M   'P 1'
#
loop_
_entity.id
_entity.type
_entity.pdbx_description
1 polymer ?
#
loop_
_entity_poly.entity_id
_entity_poly.type
_entity_poly.pdbx_seq_one_letter_code
_entity_poly.pdbx_strand_id
1 'polypeptide(L)'
;MTHDHSSIYPFQIEQHSIIYDCSFFLTDNRLITVMAMGKKHTEGLGANPPRACAVGIAKNLIAESEPAPSQEAPHSRKSLLDRVLDRFGRAEPICVHC
;
A
#
# COMPACT_ATOMS: atom_id res chain seq x y z
N MET A 1 39.30 21.08 5.62
CA MET A 1 38.99 19.64 5.49
C MET A 1 37.71 19.40 6.27
N THR A 2 36.55 19.51 5.62
CA THR A 2 35.25 19.27 6.26
C THR A 2 34.99 17.77 6.23
N HIS A 3 35.13 17.13 7.39
CA HIS A 3 34.62 15.79 7.59
C HIS A 3 33.09 15.91 7.62
N ASP A 4 32.46 15.71 6.47
CA ASP A 4 31.02 15.58 6.34
C ASP A 4 30.63 14.25 7.01
N HIS A 5 30.32 14.32 8.31
CA HIS A 5 29.91 13.17 9.10
C HIS A 5 28.43 12.85 8.83
N SER A 6 28.09 12.59 7.57
CA SER A 6 26.81 11.99 7.19
C SER A 6 26.74 10.57 7.77
N SER A 7 26.30 10.46 9.01
CA SER A 7 26.11 9.17 9.69
C SER A 7 24.83 8.51 9.22
N ILE A 8 24.86 7.19 9.03
CA ILE A 8 23.69 6.39 8.70
C ILE A 8 23.01 5.98 10.01
N TYR A 9 21.74 6.31 10.13
CA TYR A 9 20.89 6.03 11.29
C TYR A 9 19.91 4.90 10.95
N PRO A 10 20.12 3.67 11.46
CA PRO A 10 19.19 2.57 11.25
C PRO A 10 17.93 2.72 12.12
N PHE A 11 16.80 2.25 11.60
CA PHE A 11 15.54 2.16 12.34
C PHE A 11 14.62 1.12 11.71
N GLN A 12 13.58 0.71 12.44
CA GLN A 12 12.62 -0.27 11.98
C GLN A 12 11.21 0.32 11.94
N ILE A 13 10.43 -0.11 10.95
CA ILE A 13 9.00 0.18 10.85
C ILE A 13 8.26 -1.16 10.80
N GLU A 14 7.22 -1.28 11.62
CA GLU A 14 6.24 -2.36 11.50
C GLU A 14 5.03 -1.87 10.69
N GLN A 15 4.69 -2.60 9.62
CA GLN A 15 3.50 -2.35 8.80
C GLN A 15 2.96 -3.70 8.31
N HIS A 16 1.64 -3.92 8.47
CA HIS A 16 0.97 -5.19 8.13
C HIS A 16 1.61 -6.44 8.77
N SER A 17 2.13 -6.34 10.01
CA SER A 17 2.86 -7.40 10.72
C SER A 17 4.20 -7.80 10.08
N ILE A 18 4.72 -6.97 9.16
CA ILE A 18 6.06 -7.13 8.57
C ILE A 18 6.96 -6.03 9.14
N ILE A 19 8.17 -6.43 9.55
CA ILE A 19 9.20 -5.51 10.04
C ILE A 19 10.11 -5.14 8.87
N TYR A 20 10.25 -3.85 8.62
CA TYR A 20 11.08 -3.30 7.57
C TYR A 20 12.30 -2.59 8.16
N ASP A 21 13.49 -3.08 7.81
CA ASP A 21 14.75 -2.41 8.13
C ASP A 21 14.93 -1.20 7.20
N CYS A 22 14.99 -0.04 7.81
CA CYS A 22 15.13 1.25 7.15
C CYS A 22 16.38 1.96 7.66
N SER A 23 16.86 2.91 6.89
CA SER A 23 17.92 3.81 7.36
C SER A 23 17.76 5.19 6.78
N PHE A 24 18.27 6.20 7.48
CA PHE A 24 18.36 7.54 6.93
C PHE A 24 19.72 8.17 7.24
N PHE A 25 20.12 9.15 6.46
CA PHE A 25 21.25 10.02 6.77
C PHE A 25 20.86 11.48 6.50
N LEU A 26 21.54 12.37 7.21
CA LEU A 26 21.35 13.81 7.10
C LEU A 26 22.58 14.42 6.47
N THR A 27 22.37 15.39 5.58
CA THR A 27 23.45 16.23 5.05
C THR A 27 23.40 17.62 5.67
N ASP A 28 24.52 18.34 5.61
CA ASP A 28 24.63 19.71 6.14
C ASP A 28 23.61 20.69 5.53
N ASN A 29 23.10 20.39 4.33
CA ASN A 29 22.09 21.19 3.62
C ASN A 29 20.65 20.96 4.12
N ARG A 30 20.47 20.39 5.32
CA ARG A 30 19.16 20.00 5.87
C ARG A 30 18.38 19.06 4.95
N LEU A 31 19.08 18.23 4.18
CA LEU A 31 18.43 17.16 3.43
C LEU A 31 18.43 15.90 4.26
N ILE A 32 17.33 15.16 4.18
CA ILE A 32 17.22 13.82 4.71
C ILE A 32 17.10 12.86 3.54
N THR A 33 17.96 11.84 3.50
CA THR A 33 17.83 10.73 2.57
C THR A 33 17.44 9.48 3.34
N VAL A 34 16.39 8.83 2.90
CA VAL A 34 15.82 7.63 3.53
C VAL A 34 15.91 6.47 2.56
N MET A 35 16.31 5.32 3.07
CA MET A 35 16.38 4.06 2.35
C MET A 35 15.45 3.04 3.00
N ALA A 36 14.56 2.47 2.21
CA ALA A 36 13.61 1.42 2.60
C ALA A 36 13.32 0.53 1.40
N MET A 37 13.27 -0.80 1.59
CA MET A 37 12.89 -1.76 0.54
C MET A 37 13.76 -1.68 -0.74
N GLY A 38 15.04 -1.34 -0.59
CA GLY A 38 15.96 -1.13 -1.71
C GLY A 38 15.70 0.16 -2.53
N LYS A 39 14.71 0.97 -2.13
CA LYS A 39 14.44 2.29 -2.69
C LYS A 39 15.06 3.38 -1.83
N LYS A 40 15.34 4.53 -2.44
CA LYS A 40 15.83 5.75 -1.76
C LYS A 40 14.97 6.95 -2.12
N HIS A 41 14.80 7.85 -1.16
CA HIS A 41 14.15 9.14 -1.38
C HIS A 41 14.86 10.23 -0.58
N THR A 42 15.01 11.41 -1.17
CA THR A 42 15.69 12.56 -0.56
C THR A 42 14.75 13.76 -0.55
N GLU A 43 14.55 14.35 0.63
CA GLU A 43 13.69 15.52 0.82
C GLU A 43 14.34 16.54 1.76
N GLY A 44 13.88 17.79 1.73
CA GLY A 44 14.24 18.80 2.72
C GLY A 44 13.60 18.52 4.08
N LEU A 45 14.40 18.52 5.14
CA LEU A 45 13.97 18.19 6.51
C LEU A 45 12.91 19.16 7.09
N GLY A 46 12.77 20.36 6.51
CA GLY A 46 11.78 21.34 6.92
C GLY A 46 11.89 21.70 8.41
N ALA A 47 10.75 21.76 9.09
CA ALA A 47 10.65 22.00 10.54
C ALA A 47 10.46 20.72 11.36
N ASN A 48 10.28 19.56 10.70
CA ASN A 48 10.00 18.30 11.37
C ASN A 48 11.30 17.68 11.91
N PRO A 49 11.23 16.92 13.01
CA PRO A 49 12.40 16.20 13.49
C PRO A 49 12.82 15.11 12.48
N PRO A 50 14.13 14.86 12.28
CA PRO A 50 14.68 13.88 11.34
C PRO A 50 13.96 12.54 11.33
N ARG A 51 13.71 12.02 12.53
CA ARG A 51 13.10 10.71 12.70
C ARG A 51 11.65 10.67 12.23
N ALA A 52 10.88 11.74 12.42
CA ALA A 52 9.49 11.79 11.95
C ALA A 52 9.43 11.85 10.42
N CYS A 53 10.28 12.68 9.78
CA CYS A 53 10.43 12.69 8.33
C CYS A 53 10.86 11.32 7.80
N ALA A 54 11.86 10.69 8.43
CA ALA A 54 12.35 9.38 8.03
C ALA A 54 11.23 8.33 8.01
N VAL A 55 10.41 8.30 9.06
CA VAL A 55 9.30 7.36 9.17
C VAL A 55 8.23 7.61 8.10
N GLY A 56 7.86 8.87 7.87
CA GLY A 56 6.87 9.22 6.85
C GLY A 56 7.32 8.80 5.44
N ILE A 57 8.55 9.15 5.08
CA ILE A 57 9.14 8.80 3.78
C ILE A 57 9.25 7.28 3.62
N ALA A 58 9.74 6.57 4.65
CA ALA A 58 9.88 5.11 4.57
C ALA A 58 8.53 4.41 4.42
N LYS A 59 7.46 4.85 5.10
CA LYS A 59 6.11 4.33 4.91
C LYS A 59 5.60 4.52 3.48
N ASN A 60 5.86 5.67 2.88
CA ASN A 60 5.50 5.92 1.48
C ASN A 60 6.26 4.96 0.55
N LEU A 61 7.57 4.82 0.74
CA LEU A 61 8.39 3.90 -0.06
C LEU A 61 7.94 2.43 0.07
N ILE A 62 7.54 2.01 1.26
CA ILE A 62 6.99 0.66 1.50
C ILE A 62 5.66 0.51 0.77
N ALA A 63 4.73 1.46 0.93
CA ALA A 63 3.41 1.43 0.28
C ALA A 63 3.50 1.44 -1.27
N GLU A 64 4.47 2.15 -1.84
CA GLU A 64 4.76 2.12 -3.28
C GLU A 64 5.42 0.82 -3.76
N SER A 65 5.92 0.00 -2.83
CA SER A 65 6.57 -1.28 -3.12
C SER A 65 5.63 -2.47 -2.89
N GLU A 66 4.63 -2.30 -2.02
CA GLU A 66 3.54 -3.26 -1.91
C GLU A 66 2.77 -3.26 -3.24
N PRO A 67 2.57 -4.42 -3.88
CA PRO A 67 1.60 -4.49 -4.96
C PRO A 67 0.28 -4.02 -4.36
N ALA A 68 -0.35 -3.01 -4.99
CA ALA A 68 -1.66 -2.51 -4.58
C ALA A 68 -2.49 -3.71 -4.15
N PRO A 69 -3.12 -3.72 -2.96
CA PRO A 69 -3.94 -4.84 -2.56
C PRO A 69 -4.85 -5.07 -3.74
N SER A 70 -4.67 -6.22 -4.40
CA SER A 70 -5.52 -6.59 -5.51
C SER A 70 -6.89 -6.38 -4.94
N GLN A 71 -7.60 -5.39 -5.48
CA GLN A 71 -9.02 -5.28 -5.23
C GLN A 71 -9.49 -6.63 -5.70
N GLU A 72 -9.65 -7.55 -4.77
CA GLU A 72 -10.39 -8.76 -4.96
C GLU A 72 -11.69 -8.22 -5.51
N ALA A 73 -11.83 -8.34 -6.84
CA ALA A 73 -13.05 -8.02 -7.53
C ALA A 73 -14.12 -8.64 -6.66
N PRO A 74 -15.10 -7.87 -6.15
CA PRO A 74 -16.06 -8.39 -5.20
C PRO A 74 -16.55 -9.67 -5.82
N HIS A 75 -16.24 -10.80 -5.17
CA HIS A 75 -16.64 -12.13 -5.59
C HIS A 75 -18.15 -12.02 -5.80
N SER A 76 -18.54 -11.79 -7.04
CA SER A 76 -19.90 -11.79 -7.48
C SER A 76 -20.24 -13.26 -7.49
N ARG A 77 -20.53 -13.79 -6.29
CA ARG A 77 -21.38 -14.94 -6.04
C ARG A 77 -22.79 -14.60 -6.54
N LYS A 78 -22.89 -14.23 -7.81
CA LYS A 78 -24.10 -14.26 -8.61
C LYS A 78 -23.90 -15.47 -9.52
N SER A 79 -24.07 -16.63 -8.92
CA SER A 79 -25.33 -17.36 -8.96
C SER A 79 -25.28 -18.31 -10.15
N LEU A 80 -24.62 -19.44 -9.94
CA LEU A 80 -24.78 -20.62 -10.77
C LEU A 80 -26.25 -21.10 -10.75
N LEU A 81 -27.02 -20.70 -9.74
CA LEU A 81 -28.46 -20.96 -9.59
C LEU A 81 -29.34 -20.09 -10.50
N ASP A 82 -28.90 -18.88 -10.87
CA ASP A 82 -29.64 -17.95 -11.74
C ASP A 82 -29.79 -18.52 -13.16
N ARG A 83 -28.75 -19.21 -13.65
CA ARG A 83 -28.76 -19.88 -14.97
C ARG A 83 -29.67 -21.11 -15.04
N VAL A 84 -30.10 -21.68 -13.92
CA VAL A 84 -30.98 -22.86 -13.93
C VAL A 84 -32.46 -22.44 -13.87
N LEU A 85 -32.80 -21.34 -13.19
CA LEU A 85 -34.19 -20.88 -13.08
C LEU A 85 -34.75 -20.31 -14.39
N ASP A 86 -33.93 -19.67 -15.23
CA ASP A 86 -34.39 -19.08 -16.49
C ASP A 86 -34.89 -20.14 -17.51
N ARG A 87 -34.46 -21.40 -17.35
CA ARG A 87 -34.87 -22.49 -18.25
C ARG A 87 -36.23 -23.12 -17.92
N PHE A 88 -36.79 -22.87 -16.73
CA PHE A 88 -38.07 -23.47 -16.31
C PHE A 88 -39.25 -22.47 -16.26
N GLY A 89 -39.01 -21.19 -16.57
CA GLY A 89 -39.97 -20.11 -16.35
C GLY A 89 -40.84 -19.68 -17.54
N ARG A 90 -41.09 -20.55 -18.53
CA ARG A 90 -41.99 -20.22 -19.65
C ARG A 90 -43.03 -21.31 -19.91
N ALA A 91 -43.94 -21.48 -18.97
CA ALA A 91 -45.22 -22.13 -19.20
C ALA A 91 -46.32 -21.05 -19.15
N GLU A 92 -46.94 -20.80 -20.30
CA GLU A 92 -48.07 -19.88 -20.44
C GLU A 92 -49.26 -20.33 -19.58
N PRO A 93 -50.00 -19.42 -18.92
CA PRO A 93 -51.26 -19.77 -18.29
C PRO A 93 -52.37 -19.86 -19.35
N ILE A 94 -52.88 -21.07 -19.57
CA ILE A 94 -54.14 -21.28 -20.28
C ILE A 94 -55.27 -20.87 -19.33
N CYS A 95 -55.93 -19.75 -19.62
CA CYS A 95 -57.19 -19.37 -18.96
C CYS A 95 -58.32 -20.29 -19.45
N VAL A 96 -58.83 -21.14 -18.56
CA VAL A 96 -60.17 -21.75 -18.68
C VAL A 96 -61.05 -21.17 -17.59
N HIS A 97 -62.10 -20.44 -17.99
CA HIS A 97 -63.20 -20.06 -17.11
C HIS A 97 -64.43 -20.86 -17.55
N CYS A 98 -65.11 -21.47 -16.57
CA CYS A 98 -66.36 -22.22 -16.70
C CYS A 98 -67.51 -21.38 -17.23
#